data_AF-A0A9E0ALE3-F1
#
_entry.id   AF-A0A9E0ALE3-F1
#
_cell.length_a   1.000
_cell.length_b   1.000
_cell.length_c   1.000
_cell.angle_alpha   90.00
_cell.angle_beta   90.00
_cell.angle_gamma   90.00
#
_symmetry.space_group_name_H-M   'P 1'
#
loop_
_entity.id
_entity.type
_entity.pdbx_description
1 polymer ?
#
loop_
_entity_poly.entity_id
_entity_poly.type
_entity_poly.pdbx_seq_one_letter_code
_entity_poly.pdbx_strand_id
1 'polypeptide(L)'
;MQSKNGNDESHNQGRDCMQCHKAGGEAGKFESAKWWNIGGTVYSANGIVPSVNGKVYLYTQPNGQGELKYAFEIDALGNVYTNQIIDFRPGLYPYVVSATGGTAAMNSILPHGKCNSCHGVSTDRITVN
;
A
#
# COMPACT_ATOMS: atom_id res chain seq x y z
N MET A 1 -12.46 -4.25 5.12
CA MET A 1 -11.25 -4.98 5.54
C MET A 1 -10.05 -4.18 5.10
N GLN A 2 -9.07 -4.07 5.98
CA GLN A 2 -7.81 -3.37 5.72
C GLN A 2 -6.70 -4.01 6.54
N SER A 3 -5.46 -3.81 6.12
CA SER A 3 -4.28 -4.07 6.92
C SER A 3 -4.32 -3.29 8.23
N LYS A 4 -3.75 -3.88 9.28
CA LYS A 4 -3.62 -3.29 10.62
C LYS A 4 -2.28 -3.67 11.23
N ASN A 5 -1.72 -2.75 12.01
CA ASN A 5 -0.51 -3.00 12.78
C ASN A 5 -0.71 -4.22 13.69
N GLY A 6 0.28 -5.10 13.71
CA GLY A 6 0.29 -6.33 14.51
C GLY A 6 -0.44 -7.52 13.89
N ASN A 7 -1.23 -7.33 12.82
CA ASN A 7 -1.90 -8.44 12.14
C ASN A 7 -0.96 -9.11 11.12
N ASP A 8 -1.08 -10.43 10.96
CA ASP A 8 -0.25 -11.24 10.07
C ASP A 8 -1.07 -12.10 9.08
N GLU A 9 -2.32 -11.73 8.84
CA GLU A 9 -3.24 -12.45 7.95
C GLU A 9 -2.87 -12.32 6.46
N SER A 10 -2.06 -11.33 6.09
CA SER A 10 -1.68 -11.09 4.69
C SER A 10 -0.59 -12.05 4.21
N HIS A 11 -0.25 -11.98 2.93
CA HIS A 11 0.67 -12.92 2.31
C HIS A 11 1.27 -12.34 1.01
N ASN A 12 2.21 -13.07 0.42
CA ASN A 12 2.77 -12.77 -0.92
C ASN A 12 3.41 -11.38 -1.04
N GLN A 13 4.26 -11.02 -0.07
CA GLN A 13 5.03 -9.76 -0.08
C GLN A 13 5.68 -9.52 -1.45
N GLY A 14 5.44 -8.34 -2.03
CA GLY A 14 6.01 -7.92 -3.30
C GLY A 14 5.23 -8.36 -4.54
N ARG A 15 4.19 -9.21 -4.43
CA ARG A 15 3.29 -9.52 -5.55
C ARG A 15 2.18 -8.47 -5.67
N ASP A 16 1.71 -8.23 -6.90
CA ASP A 16 0.52 -7.39 -7.13
C ASP A 16 -0.73 -8.06 -6.54
N CYS A 17 -1.15 -7.57 -5.38
CA CYS A 17 -2.28 -8.11 -4.65
C CYS A 17 -3.57 -8.16 -5.48
N MET A 18 -3.78 -7.16 -6.33
CA MET A 18 -4.98 -7.04 -7.16
C MET A 18 -4.93 -7.94 -8.41
N GLN A 19 -3.90 -8.80 -8.56
CA GLN A 19 -3.99 -9.95 -9.46
C GLN A 19 -5.06 -10.94 -8.97
N CYS A 20 -5.12 -11.19 -7.66
CA CYS A 20 -6.11 -12.09 -7.04
C CYS A 20 -7.29 -11.30 -6.44
N HIS A 21 -7.04 -10.15 -5.81
CA HIS A 21 -8.02 -9.33 -5.10
C HIS A 21 -8.75 -8.30 -5.99
N LYS A 22 -9.36 -8.79 -7.07
CA LYS A 22 -10.15 -7.99 -8.02
C LYS A 22 -11.49 -8.67 -8.34
N ALA A 23 -12.40 -7.94 -8.97
CA ALA A 23 -13.62 -8.52 -9.53
C ALA A 23 -13.27 -9.69 -10.49
N GLY A 24 -13.88 -10.85 -10.27
CA GLY A 24 -13.59 -12.09 -11.01
C GLY A 24 -12.22 -12.73 -10.72
N GLY A 25 -11.44 -12.19 -9.79
CA GLY A 25 -10.16 -12.77 -9.35
C GLY A 25 -10.34 -14.00 -8.44
N GLU A 26 -9.25 -14.71 -8.16
CA GLU A 26 -9.27 -15.94 -7.36
C GLU A 26 -9.77 -15.71 -5.92
N ALA A 27 -9.42 -14.58 -5.31
CA ALA A 27 -9.95 -14.22 -4.00
C ALA A 27 -11.49 -14.07 -4.06
N GLY A 28 -12.01 -13.67 -5.22
CA GLY A 28 -13.43 -13.58 -5.56
C GLY A 28 -14.23 -14.88 -5.46
N LYS A 29 -13.56 -16.04 -5.44
CA LYS A 29 -14.19 -17.37 -5.43
C LYS A 29 -14.51 -17.87 -4.01
N PHE A 30 -14.01 -17.21 -2.99
CA PHE A 30 -14.29 -17.53 -1.58
C PHE A 30 -15.33 -16.53 -1.05
N GLU A 31 -16.24 -16.94 -0.16
CA GLU A 31 -17.25 -16.01 0.39
C GLU A 31 -16.66 -14.80 1.12
N SER A 32 -15.40 -14.92 1.56
CA SER A 32 -14.59 -13.83 2.08
C SER A 32 -13.93 -13.00 0.97
N ALA A 33 -14.43 -13.02 -0.26
CA ALA A 33 -13.90 -12.30 -1.42
C ALA A 33 -13.77 -10.80 -1.16
N LYS A 34 -12.56 -10.35 -0.83
CA LYS A 34 -12.30 -8.93 -0.55
C LYS A 34 -11.55 -8.36 -1.73
N TRP A 35 -12.25 -7.59 -2.56
CA TRP A 35 -11.60 -6.74 -3.56
C TRP A 35 -10.87 -5.61 -2.85
N TRP A 36 -9.70 -5.25 -3.35
CA TRP A 36 -8.90 -4.18 -2.77
C TRP A 36 -8.83 -3.00 -3.75
N ASN A 37 -8.91 -1.80 -3.20
CA ASN A 37 -8.71 -0.55 -3.94
C ASN A 37 -7.30 -0.01 -3.77
N ILE A 38 -6.57 -0.47 -2.74
CA ILE A 38 -5.15 -0.24 -2.48
C ILE A 38 -4.54 -1.59 -2.10
N GLY A 39 -3.36 -1.90 -2.63
CA GLY A 39 -2.59 -3.08 -2.28
C GLY A 39 -1.11 -2.89 -2.60
N GLY A 40 -0.25 -3.11 -1.61
CA GLY A 40 1.19 -2.91 -1.73
C GLY A 40 1.99 -3.60 -0.62
N THR A 41 3.30 -3.69 -0.82
CA THR A 41 4.27 -4.08 0.20
C THR A 41 5.33 -3.00 0.35
N VAL A 42 5.62 -2.62 1.59
CA VAL A 42 6.70 -1.69 1.94
C VAL A 42 7.88 -2.49 2.48
N TYR A 43 9.08 -2.13 2.06
CA TYR A 43 10.33 -2.72 2.49
C TYR A 43 11.15 -1.71 3.29
N SER A 44 12.09 -2.23 4.09
CA SER A 44 13.14 -1.41 4.69
C SER A 44 14.09 -0.89 3.61
N ALA A 45 15.00 0.00 4.00
CA ALA A 45 15.99 0.64 3.11
C ALA A 45 16.72 -0.31 2.16
N ASN A 46 16.98 -1.55 2.59
CA ASN A 46 17.68 -2.55 1.78
C ASN A 46 16.82 -3.19 0.67
N GLY A 47 15.51 -2.91 0.64
CA GLY A 47 14.59 -3.43 -0.37
C GLY A 47 14.29 -4.93 -0.25
N ILE A 48 14.80 -5.62 0.77
CA ILE A 48 14.69 -7.08 0.95
C ILE A 48 13.76 -7.41 2.11
N VAL A 49 13.97 -6.78 3.27
CA VAL A 49 13.19 -7.06 4.49
C VAL A 49 11.94 -6.18 4.51
N PRO A 50 10.71 -6.73 4.67
CA PRO A 50 9.50 -5.92 4.79
C PRO A 50 9.57 -4.92 5.96
N SER A 51 9.05 -3.72 5.74
CA SER A 51 8.90 -2.69 6.78
C SER A 51 7.53 -2.83 7.40
N VAL A 52 7.48 -3.23 8.67
CA VAL A 52 6.25 -3.65 9.35
C VAL A 52 5.67 -2.55 10.23
N ASN A 53 4.37 -2.60 10.50
CA ASN A 53 3.67 -1.78 11.51
C ASN A 53 3.77 -0.25 11.32
N GLY A 54 4.11 0.20 10.11
CA GLY A 54 4.13 1.60 9.72
C GLY A 54 2.77 2.10 9.22
N LYS A 55 2.78 3.21 8.47
CA LYS A 55 1.59 3.81 7.86
C LYS A 55 1.87 4.26 6.43
N VAL A 56 0.85 4.19 5.61
CA VAL A 56 0.78 4.84 4.30
C VAL A 56 -0.31 5.88 4.32
N TYR A 57 0.04 7.10 3.94
CA TYR A 57 -0.85 8.23 3.83
C TYR A 57 -1.02 8.61 2.37
N LEU A 58 -2.20 9.14 2.03
CA LEU A 58 -2.47 9.74 0.73
C LEU A 58 -2.82 11.21 0.94
N TYR A 59 -1.95 12.08 0.42
CA TYR A 59 -2.08 13.53 0.50
C TYR A 59 -2.50 14.14 -0.83
N THR A 60 -3.02 15.37 -0.83
CA THR A 60 -3.37 16.08 -2.07
C THR A 60 -2.20 16.81 -2.73
N GLN A 61 -1.03 16.86 -2.09
CA GLN A 61 0.22 17.38 -2.68
C GLN A 61 1.42 16.47 -2.36
N PRO A 62 2.51 16.53 -3.15
CA PRO A 62 3.73 15.76 -2.91
C PRO A 62 4.33 15.96 -1.52
N ASN A 63 5.18 15.02 -1.09
CA ASN A 63 5.99 15.12 0.14
C ASN A 63 5.18 15.36 1.43
N GLY A 64 4.01 14.73 1.53
CA GLY A 64 3.16 14.83 2.73
C GLY A 64 2.53 16.21 2.94
N GLN A 65 2.44 17.02 1.89
CA GLN A 65 1.87 18.36 1.94
C GLN A 65 0.38 18.37 1.53
N GLY A 66 -0.29 19.50 1.77
CA GLY A 66 -1.71 19.64 1.46
C GLY A 66 -2.60 18.91 2.46
N GLU A 67 -3.75 18.44 1.99
CA GLU A 67 -4.74 17.77 2.82
C GLU A 67 -4.47 16.27 2.89
N LEU A 68 -4.46 15.71 4.10
CA LEU A 68 -4.48 14.27 4.31
C LEU A 68 -5.88 13.73 4.00
N LYS A 69 -6.00 12.87 2.98
CA LYS A 69 -7.29 12.26 2.60
C LYS A 69 -7.49 10.87 3.19
N TYR A 70 -6.42 10.07 3.22
CA TYR A 70 -6.50 8.68 3.67
C TYR A 70 -5.25 8.28 4.45
N ALA A 71 -5.45 7.41 5.44
CA ALA A 71 -4.39 6.80 6.22
C ALA A 71 -4.64 5.30 6.34
N PHE A 72 -3.62 4.50 6.05
CA PHE A 72 -3.65 3.05 6.10
C PHE A 72 -2.49 2.56 6.97
N GLU A 73 -2.74 1.50 7.73
CA GLU A 73 -1.69 0.83 8.49
C GLU A 73 -0.98 -0.20 7.62
N ILE A 74 0.32 -0.39 7.86
CA ILE A 74 1.10 -1.46 7.28
C ILE A 74 1.10 -2.59 8.30
N ASP A 75 0.75 -3.80 7.88
CA ASP A 75 0.61 -4.91 8.82
C ASP A 75 1.97 -5.48 9.32
N ALA A 76 1.91 -6.54 10.13
CA ALA A 76 3.08 -7.18 10.71
C ALA A 76 3.93 -7.94 9.67
N LEU A 77 3.47 -8.01 8.43
CA LEU A 77 4.13 -8.66 7.29
C LEU A 77 4.61 -7.65 6.24
N GLY A 78 4.42 -6.35 6.50
CA GLY A 78 4.85 -5.25 5.64
C GLY A 78 3.89 -4.94 4.49
N ASN A 79 2.69 -5.51 4.50
CA ASN A 79 1.68 -5.27 3.48
C ASN A 79 0.71 -4.16 3.90
N VAL A 80 0.25 -3.41 2.91
CA VAL A 80 -0.84 -2.44 3.03
C VAL A 80 -1.93 -2.83 2.05
N TYR A 81 -3.16 -2.93 2.54
CA TYR A 81 -4.31 -3.18 1.67
C TYR A 81 -5.59 -2.62 2.29
N THR A 82 -6.55 -2.25 1.45
CA THR A 82 -7.89 -1.87 1.90
C THR A 82 -8.93 -2.05 0.81
N ASN A 83 -10.17 -2.33 1.22
CA ASN A 83 -11.34 -2.27 0.36
C ASN A 83 -12.10 -0.93 0.47
N GLN A 84 -11.58 0.04 1.22
CA GLN A 84 -12.13 1.39 1.29
C GLN A 84 -12.17 2.01 -0.11
N ILE A 85 -13.29 2.63 -0.47
CA ILE A 85 -13.41 3.35 -1.75
C ILE A 85 -12.52 4.60 -1.69
N ILE A 86 -11.68 4.75 -2.71
CA ILE A 86 -10.72 5.86 -2.82
C ILE A 86 -11.14 6.74 -4.00
N ASP A 87 -11.30 8.04 -3.76
CA ASP A 87 -11.36 9.02 -4.85
C ASP A 87 -9.95 9.49 -5.16
N PHE A 88 -9.39 9.02 -6.27
CA PHE A 88 -8.05 9.40 -6.72
C PHE A 88 -7.98 10.84 -7.26
N ARG A 89 -9.11 11.56 -7.37
CA ARG A 89 -9.16 12.96 -7.80
C ARG A 89 -9.05 13.91 -6.60
N PRO A 90 -8.42 15.08 -6.76
CA PRO A 90 -7.81 15.62 -7.99
C PRO A 90 -6.44 15.01 -8.32
N GLY A 91 -5.87 14.25 -7.40
CA GLY A 91 -4.57 13.61 -7.48
C GLY A 91 -4.10 13.33 -6.06
N LEU A 92 -3.73 12.08 -5.78
CA LEU A 92 -3.25 11.66 -4.47
C LEU A 92 -1.76 11.30 -4.53
N TYR A 93 -1.02 11.68 -3.51
CA TYR A 93 0.42 11.48 -3.40
C TYR A 93 0.73 10.59 -2.19
N PRO A 94 1.25 9.37 -2.42
CA PRO A 94 1.64 8.46 -1.35
C PRO A 94 2.78 9.00 -0.49
N TYR A 95 2.64 8.83 0.82
CA TYR A 95 3.66 9.14 1.81
C TYR A 95 3.71 8.01 2.84
N VAL A 96 4.87 7.39 2.99
CA VAL A 96 5.10 6.25 3.89
C VAL A 96 5.81 6.74 5.14
N VAL A 97 5.38 6.24 6.30
CA VAL A 97 6.06 6.42 7.59
C VAL A 97 6.29 5.04 8.20
N SER A 98 7.54 4.67 8.46
CA SER A 98 7.87 3.42 9.14
C SER A 98 7.50 3.47 10.62
N ALA A 99 7.45 2.32 11.29
CA ALA A 99 7.18 2.26 12.72
C ALA A 99 8.24 3.01 13.57
N THR A 100 9.44 3.18 13.03
CA THR A 100 10.57 3.90 13.66
C THR A 100 10.61 5.38 13.30
N GLY A 101 9.68 5.87 12.47
CA GLY A 101 9.54 7.28 12.10
C GLY A 101 10.33 7.70 10.86
N GLY A 102 11.00 6.78 10.17
CA GLY A 102 11.56 7.06 8.85
C GLY A 102 10.46 7.26 7.81
N THR A 103 10.77 8.00 6.73
CA THR A 103 9.75 8.44 5.77
C THR A 103 10.20 8.26 4.33
N ALA A 104 9.23 8.07 3.44
CA ALA A 104 9.44 8.02 2.01
C ALA A 104 8.22 8.62 1.29
N ALA A 105 8.45 9.29 0.15
CA ALA A 105 7.40 9.97 -0.59
C ALA A 105 7.42 9.62 -2.06
N MET A 106 6.25 9.48 -2.66
CA MET A 106 6.08 9.42 -4.10
C MET A 106 5.67 10.81 -4.60
N ASN A 107 6.52 11.41 -5.45
CA ASN A 107 6.30 12.77 -5.97
C ASN A 107 5.34 12.84 -7.16
N SER A 108 4.93 11.69 -7.69
CA SER A 108 3.95 11.59 -8.77
C SER A 108 2.58 11.20 -8.23
N ILE A 109 1.54 11.58 -8.98
CA ILE A 109 0.15 11.22 -8.67
C ILE A 109 0.02 9.70 -8.71
N LEU A 110 -0.70 9.15 -7.74
CA LEU A 110 -1.14 7.76 -7.71
C LEU A 110 -2.38 7.59 -8.60
N PRO A 111 -2.26 6.97 -9.79
CA PRO A 111 -3.40 6.82 -10.70
C PRO A 111 -4.38 5.71 -10.27
N HIS A 112 -3.90 4.77 -9.46
CA HIS A 112 -4.64 3.62 -8.95
C HIS A 112 -3.90 2.99 -7.77
N GLY A 113 -4.58 2.19 -6.95
CA GLY A 113 -3.96 1.58 -5.78
C GLY A 113 -3.16 0.30 -5.98
N LYS A 114 -2.84 -0.08 -7.23
CA LYS A 114 -2.04 -1.27 -7.57
C LYS A 114 -0.53 -1.06 -7.36
N CYS A 115 -0.07 -0.87 -6.13
CA CYS A 115 1.30 -0.43 -5.86
C CYS A 115 2.36 -1.40 -6.42
N ASN A 116 2.22 -2.71 -6.17
CA ASN A 116 3.15 -3.72 -6.68
C ASN A 116 2.99 -4.06 -8.16
N SER A 117 2.06 -3.42 -8.91
CA SER A 117 2.08 -3.54 -10.38
C SER A 117 3.20 -2.71 -11.01
N CYS A 118 3.74 -1.73 -10.29
CA CYS A 118 4.88 -0.91 -10.72
C CYS A 118 6.12 -1.20 -9.86
N HIS A 119 5.97 -1.13 -8.54
CA HIS A 119 7.07 -1.26 -7.59
C HIS A 119 7.52 -2.72 -7.42
N GLY A 120 8.79 -2.97 -7.73
CA GLY A 120 9.38 -4.31 -7.83
C GLY A 120 9.23 -4.96 -9.21
N VAL A 121 8.73 -4.22 -10.21
CA VAL A 121 8.54 -4.70 -11.60
C VAL A 121 9.23 -3.79 -12.60
N SER A 122 8.78 -2.54 -12.71
CA SER A 122 9.29 -1.51 -13.65
C SER A 122 9.85 -0.29 -12.92
N THR A 123 9.69 -0.23 -11.61
CA THR A 123 10.23 0.78 -10.71
C THR A 123 10.71 0.07 -9.45
N ASP A 124 11.67 0.66 -8.74
CA ASP A 124 12.19 0.10 -7.50
C ASP A 124 11.08 -0.18 -6.47
N ARG A 125 11.36 -1.09 -5.55
CA ARG A 125 10.43 -1.40 -4.45
C ARG A 125 10.17 -0.15 -3.60
N ILE A 126 9.00 -0.10 -2.99
CA ILE A 126 8.69 0.94 -2.00
C ILE A 126 9.56 0.67 -0.78
N THR A 127 10.55 1.52 -0.52
CA THR A 127 11.46 1.40 0.62
C THR A 127 11.30 2.58 1.57
N VAL A 128 11.56 2.34 2.85
CA VAL A 128 11.58 3.36 3.90
C VAL A 128 12.65 3.01 4.93
N ASN A 129 13.29 4.04 5.51
CA ASN A 129 14.29 3.89 6.57
C ASN A 129 13.67 3.63 7.94
#